data_AF-A0A2V5PST4-F1
#
_entry.id   AF-A0A2V5PST4-F1
#
_cell.length_a   1.000
_cell.length_b   1.000
_cell.length_c   1.000
_cell.angle_alpha   90.00
_cell.angle_beta   90.00
_cell.angle_gamma   90.00
#
_symmetry.space_group_name_H-M   'P 1'
#
loop_
_entity.id
_entity.type
_entity.pdbx_description
1 polymer ?
#
loop_
_entity_poly.entity_id
_entity_poly.type
_entity_poly.pdbx_seq_one_letter_code
_entity_poly.pdbx_strand_id
1 'polypeptide(L)'
;MPHSFDIAIEASLKDSDLIHRIGHFKEDMYRECLHSDATFSDSSALNRTLAPFTITVHSKRGLGPFTKALKKSLEHHDVGSAVHVTRR
;
A
#
# COMPACT_ATOMS: atom_id res chain seq x y z
N MET A 1 4.87 -5.02 -19.28
CA MET A 1 3.55 -5.48 -18.79
C MET A 1 3.28 -4.77 -17.47
N PRO A 2 2.05 -4.30 -17.22
CA PRO A 2 1.70 -3.77 -15.91
C PRO A 2 1.75 -4.89 -14.87
N HIS A 3 2.08 -4.54 -13.64
CA HIS A 3 2.04 -5.46 -12.51
C HIS A 3 1.09 -4.93 -11.46
N SER A 4 0.25 -5.80 -10.90
CA SER A 4 -0.72 -5.39 -9.90
C SER A 4 -0.32 -5.94 -8.54
N PHE A 5 -0.44 -5.11 -7.51
CA PHE A 5 -0.24 -5.46 -6.12
C PHE A 5 -1.59 -5.30 -5.45
N ASP A 6 -2.15 -6.40 -4.94
CA ASP A 6 -3.33 -6.37 -4.10
C ASP A 6 -2.90 -6.28 -2.65
N ILE A 7 -3.43 -5.31 -1.93
CA ILE A 7 -3.11 -5.03 -0.54
C ILE A 7 -4.36 -5.33 0.29
N ALA A 8 -4.33 -6.44 1.02
CA ALA A 8 -5.32 -6.81 2.00
C ALA A 8 -4.90 -6.32 3.40
N ILE A 9 -5.88 -5.99 4.24
CA ILE A 9 -5.65 -5.43 5.57
C ILE A 9 -6.47 -6.23 6.57
N GLU A 10 -5.78 -6.80 7.54
CA GLU A 10 -6.35 -7.58 8.63
C GLU A 10 -5.94 -6.95 9.96
N ALA A 11 -6.80 -6.12 10.53
CA ALA A 11 -6.58 -5.48 11.81
C ALA A 11 -7.87 -5.43 12.63
N SER A 12 -7.73 -5.53 13.95
CA SER A 12 -8.83 -5.37 14.89
C SER A 12 -9.20 -3.89 15.02
N LEU A 13 -10.49 -3.57 14.96
CA LEU A 13 -10.99 -2.21 15.23
C LEU A 13 -10.68 -1.71 16.65
N LYS A 14 -10.28 -2.61 17.56
CA LYS A 14 -9.88 -2.25 18.94
C LYS A 14 -8.45 -1.74 19.03
N ASP A 15 -7.62 -1.96 18.01
CA ASP A 15 -6.23 -1.52 17.98
C ASP A 15 -6.11 -0.19 17.24
N SER A 16 -6.44 0.90 17.94
CA SER A 16 -6.48 2.23 17.33
C SER A 16 -5.11 2.70 16.85
N ASP A 17 -4.03 2.27 17.50
CA ASP A 17 -2.66 2.59 17.10
C ASP A 17 -2.31 1.89 15.78
N LEU A 18 -2.56 0.59 15.66
CA LEU A 18 -2.35 -0.15 14.42
C LEU A 18 -3.18 0.43 13.26
N ILE A 19 -4.45 0.79 13.52
CA ILE A 19 -5.29 1.45 12.50
C ILE A 19 -4.64 2.77 12.05
N HIS A 20 -4.16 3.59 12.97
CA HIS A 20 -3.52 4.86 12.62
C HIS A 20 -2.27 4.64 11.75
N ARG A 21 -1.43 3.65 12.09
CA ARG A 21 -0.25 3.27 11.32
C ARG A 21 -0.58 2.73 9.93
N ILE A 22 -1.66 1.94 9.80
CA ILE A 22 -2.18 1.48 8.50
C ILE A 22 -2.63 2.67 7.63
N GLY A 23 -3.23 3.69 8.25
CA GLY A 23 -3.59 4.94 7.56
C GLY A 23 -2.37 5.63 6.95
N HIS A 24 -1.30 5.82 7.73
CA HIS A 24 -0.05 6.41 7.24
C HIS A 24 0.61 5.57 6.14
N PHE A 25 0.62 4.25 6.29
CA PHE A 25 1.09 3.34 5.24
C PHE A 25 0.33 3.55 3.92
N LYS A 26 -1.00 3.69 3.97
CA LYS A 26 -1.82 3.97 2.78
C LYS A 26 -1.46 5.30 2.13
N GLU A 27 -1.30 6.35 2.94
CA GLU A 27 -0.91 7.67 2.44
C GLU A 27 0.45 7.64 1.75
N ASP A 28 1.43 6.94 2.32
CA ASP A 28 2.75 6.73 1.70
C ASP A 28 2.62 6.05 0.34
N MET A 29 1.83 4.98 0.25
CA MET A 29 1.64 4.25 -1.01
C MET A 29 0.92 5.08 -2.07
N TYR A 30 -0.04 5.89 -1.66
CA TYR A 30 -0.70 6.83 -2.56
C TYR A 30 0.27 7.90 -3.08
N ARG A 31 1.08 8.50 -2.19
CA ARG A 31 2.12 9.47 -2.59
C ARG A 31 3.15 8.85 -3.51
N GLU A 32 3.58 7.61 -3.24
CA GLU A 32 4.48 6.87 -4.12
C GLU A 32 3.86 6.70 -5.53
N CYS A 33 2.55 6.44 -5.63
CA CYS A 33 1.86 6.39 -6.92
C CYS A 33 1.85 7.73 -7.66
N LEU A 34 1.80 8.87 -6.95
CA LEU A 34 1.86 10.20 -7.57
C LEU A 34 3.24 10.54 -8.15
N HIS A 35 4.30 9.95 -7.62
CA HIS A 35 5.68 10.21 -8.04
C HIS A 35 6.27 9.14 -8.97
N SER A 36 5.53 8.06 -9.18
CA SER A 36 5.94 6.90 -9.97
C SER A 36 4.99 6.65 -11.15
N ASP A 37 5.42 5.84 -12.12
CA ASP A 37 4.54 5.26 -13.13
C ASP A 37 3.66 4.16 -12.48
N ALA A 38 2.80 4.53 -11.53
CA ALA A 38 1.90 3.62 -10.83
C ALA A 38 0.52 4.28 -10.60
N THR A 39 -0.50 3.45 -10.42
CA THR A 39 -1.88 3.89 -10.25
C THR A 39 -2.47 3.21 -9.04
N PHE A 40 -3.02 4.01 -8.13
CA PHE A 40 -3.79 3.57 -6.98
C PHE A 40 -5.24 3.35 -7.42
N SER A 41 -5.80 2.15 -7.20
CA SER A 41 -7.06 1.73 -7.81
C SER A 41 -8.29 2.53 -7.35
N ASP A 42 -8.32 2.94 -6.09
CA ASP A 42 -9.46 3.64 -5.50
C ASP A 42 -9.01 4.59 -4.39
N SER A 43 -8.97 5.90 -4.67
CA SER A 43 -8.63 6.91 -3.67
C SER A 43 -9.62 6.96 -2.51
N SER A 44 -10.85 6.45 -2.66
CA SER A 44 -11.81 6.35 -1.56
C SER A 44 -11.37 5.36 -0.48
N ALA A 45 -10.50 4.39 -0.82
CA ALA A 45 -9.89 3.48 0.14
C ALA A 45 -8.91 4.20 1.10
N LEU A 46 -8.46 5.42 0.79
CA LEU A 46 -7.71 6.27 1.73
C LEU A 46 -8.58 6.70 2.92
N ASN A 47 -9.86 6.98 2.66
CA ASN A 47 -10.81 7.39 3.69
C ASN A 47 -11.31 6.19 4.54
N ARG A 48 -11.01 4.96 4.12
CA ARG A 48 -11.45 3.73 4.78
C ARG A 48 -10.22 2.91 5.16
N THR A 49 -9.67 3.16 6.33
CA THR A 49 -8.37 2.62 6.75
C THR A 49 -8.22 1.11 6.57
N LEU A 50 -9.26 0.32 6.88
CA LEU A 50 -9.23 -1.14 6.74
C LEU A 50 -9.67 -1.68 5.36
N ALA A 51 -10.08 -0.82 4.43
CA ALA A 51 -10.49 -1.27 3.10
C ALA A 51 -9.26 -1.76 2.30
N PRO A 52 -9.33 -2.93 1.65
CA PRO A 52 -8.27 -3.36 0.74
C PRO A 52 -8.17 -2.41 -0.47
N PHE A 53 -7.02 -2.41 -1.12
CA PHE A 53 -6.77 -1.60 -2.31
C PHE A 53 -5.77 -2.29 -3.24
N THR A 54 -5.74 -1.86 -4.50
CA THR A 54 -4.81 -2.38 -5.50
C THR A 54 -3.93 -1.25 -6.01
N ILE A 55 -2.65 -1.54 -6.24
CA ILE A 55 -1.73 -0.65 -6.94
C ILE A 55 -1.25 -1.33 -8.21
N THR A 56 -1.42 -0.65 -9.34
CA THR A 56 -0.92 -1.12 -10.64
C THR A 56 0.32 -0.31 -11.02
N VAL A 57 1.45 -0.98 -11.17
CA VAL A 57 2.72 -0.37 -11.57
C VAL A 57 2.92 -0.57 -13.07
N HIS A 58 3.06 0.54 -13.79
CA HIS A 58 3.27 0.62 -15.24
C HIS A 58 4.75 0.92 -15.61
N SER A 59 5.62 1.02 -14.60
CA SER A 59 7.03 1.43 -14.71
C SER A 59 7.82 0.74 -15.83
N LYS A 60 8.43 1.58 -16.69
CA LYS A 60 9.44 1.15 -17.67
C LYS A 60 10.78 0.79 -17.03
N ARG A 61 11.08 1.31 -15.84
CA ARG A 61 12.33 1.05 -15.08
C ARG A 61 12.28 -0.25 -14.28
N GLY A 62 11.21 -1.03 -14.43
CA GLY A 62 10.95 -2.23 -13.65
C GLY A 62 10.36 -1.94 -12.28
N LEU A 63 10.12 -3.00 -11.51
CA LEU A 63 9.42 -2.95 -10.21
C LEU A 63 10.32 -2.75 -9.00
N GLY A 64 11.63 -2.81 -9.17
CA GLY A 64 12.59 -2.69 -8.07
C GLY A 64 12.36 -1.45 -7.20
N PRO A 65 12.24 -0.24 -7.79
CA PRO A 65 11.99 0.98 -7.02
C PRO A 65 10.69 0.91 -6.21
N PHE A 66 9.58 0.54 -6.83
CA PHE A 66 8.28 0.47 -6.16
C PHE A 66 8.25 -0.59 -5.06
N THR A 67 8.75 -1.80 -5.33
CA THR A 67 8.78 -2.88 -4.31
C THR A 67 9.70 -2.52 -3.14
N LYS A 68 10.76 -1.74 -3.36
CA LYS A 68 11.60 -1.20 -2.29
C LYS A 68 10.85 -0.16 -1.47
N ALA A 69 10.12 0.77 -2.10
CA ALA A 69 9.29 1.76 -1.42
C ALA A 69 8.19 1.09 -0.57
N LEU A 70 7.51 0.10 -1.14
CA LEU A 70 6.48 -0.69 -0.45
C LEU A 70 7.04 -1.37 0.81
N LYS A 71 8.15 -2.12 0.69
CA LYS A 71 8.80 -2.78 1.83
C LYS A 71 9.22 -1.79 2.90
N LYS A 72 9.84 -0.67 2.48
CA LYS A 72 10.27 0.38 3.41
C LYS A 72 9.09 0.96 4.19
N SER A 73 7.96 1.21 3.54
CA SER A 73 6.78 1.76 4.21
C SER A 73 6.13 0.75 5.17
N LEU A 74 6.07 -0.54 4.78
CA LEU A 74 5.60 -1.62 5.67
C LEU A 74 6.42 -1.69 6.98
N GLU A 75 7.75 -1.59 6.87
CA GLU A 75 8.67 -1.58 8.01
C GLU A 75 8.58 -0.28 8.81
N HIS A 76 8.50 0.87 8.14
CA HIS A 76 8.46 2.18 8.80
C HIS A 76 7.24 2.36 9.70
N HIS A 77 6.09 1.87 9.25
CA HIS A 77 4.84 1.93 10.01
C HIS A 77 4.62 0.70 10.89
N ASP A 78 5.51 -0.30 10.83
CA ASP A 78 5.39 -1.56 11.58
C ASP A 78 4.00 -2.21 11.40
N VAL A 79 3.54 -2.29 10.14
CA VAL A 79 2.22 -2.84 9.76
C VAL A 79 2.31 -4.18 9.04
N GLY A 80 3.51 -4.77 8.93
CA GLY A 80 3.74 -6.00 8.18
C GLY A 80 2.99 -7.23 8.71
N SER A 81 2.52 -7.20 9.95
CA SER A 81 1.67 -8.25 10.54
C SER A 81 0.20 -8.16 10.12
N ALA A 82 -0.26 -6.98 9.71
CA ALA A 82 -1.65 -6.68 9.38
C ALA A 82 -1.88 -6.42 7.88
N VAL A 83 -0.82 -6.12 7.13
CA VAL A 83 -0.89 -5.80 5.70
C VAL A 83 -0.33 -6.94 4.88
N HIS A 84 -1.17 -7.53 4.04
CA HIS A 84 -0.80 -8.64 3.16
C HIS A 84 -0.75 -8.17 1.71
N VAL A 85 0.43 -8.29 1.10
CA VAL A 85 0.66 -7.88 -0.30
C VAL A 85 0.74 -9.11 -1.18
N THR A 86 -0.14 -9.18 -2.18
CA THR A 86 -0.11 -10.21 -3.23
C THR A 86 0.21 -9.56 -4.57
N ARG A 87 1.20 -10.07 -5.29
CA ARG A 87 1.53 -9.60 -6.66
C ARG A 87 0.85 -10.48 -7.71
N ARG A 88 0.21 -9.85 -8.69
CA ARG A 88 -0.38 -10.45 -9.90
C ARG A 88 0.35 -10.01 -11.17
#